data_AF-A0A6D2KA58-F1
#
_entry.id   AF-A0A6D2KA58-F1
#
_cell.length_a   1.000
_cell.length_b   1.000
_cell.length_c   1.000
_cell.angle_alpha   90.00
_cell.angle_beta   90.00
_cell.angle_gamma   90.00
#
_symmetry.space_group_name_H-M   'P 1'
#
loop_
_entity.id
_entity.type
_entity.pdbx_description
1 polymer ?
#
loop_
_entity_poly.entity_id
_entity_poly.type
_entity_poly.pdbx_seq_one_letter_code
_entity_poly.pdbx_strand_id
1 'polypeptide(L)' 'MAEKPSDEDFRRIAETYGAMNSVVRVASIDPKYKIALLLSNQDHCLIEILHKWQNGKLPVDITCVIR' A
#
# COMPACT_ATOMS: atom_id res chain seq x y z
N MET A 1 -12.50 -5.99 18.38
CA MET A 1 -11.27 -5.19 18.51
C MET A 1 -10.12 -6.14 18.19
N ALA A 2 -9.51 -6.04 17.00
CA ALA A 2 -8.41 -6.92 16.62
C ALA A 2 -7.11 -6.34 17.21
N GLU A 3 -6.40 -7.16 17.99
CA GLU A 3 -5.11 -6.80 18.57
C GLU A 3 -4.09 -6.56 17.44
N LYS A 4 -3.38 -5.44 17.51
CA LYS A 4 -2.37 -5.10 16.51
C LYS A 4 -1.18 -6.06 16.72
N PRO A 5 -0.80 -6.88 15.72
CA PRO A 5 0.36 -7.74 15.86
C PRO A 5 1.60 -6.87 16.08
N SER A 6 2.44 -7.28 17.02
CA SER A 6 3.61 -6.52 17.42
C SER A 6 4.78 -6.81 16.48
N ASP A 7 5.71 -5.86 16.35
CA ASP A 7 6.93 -6.06 15.52
C ASP A 7 7.77 -7.25 16.03
N GLU A 8 7.66 -7.58 17.31
CA GLU A 8 8.31 -8.71 17.97
C GLU A 8 7.80 -10.06 17.42
N ASP A 9 6.50 -10.17 17.13
CA ASP A 9 5.89 -11.37 16.56
C ASP A 9 6.42 -11.63 15.14
N PHE A 10 6.54 -10.58 14.34
CA PHE A 10 7.10 -10.67 12.99
C PHE A 10 8.60 -10.96 12.99
N ARG A 11 9.34 -10.45 13.98
CA ARG A 11 10.77 -10.75 14.14
C ARG A 11 11.00 -12.24 14.44
N ARG A 12 10.20 -12.84 15.32
CA ARG A 12 10.27 -14.29 15.61
C ARG A 12 10.01 -15.15 14.37
N ILE A 13 9.04 -14.76 13.55
CA ILE A 13 8.75 -15.44 12.28
C ILE A 13 9.96 -15.31 11.34
N ALA A 14 10.51 -14.11 11.20
CA ALA A 14 11.67 -13.86 10.34
C ALA A 14 12.89 -14.72 10.74
N GLU A 15 13.17 -14.80 12.05
CA GLU A 15 14.23 -15.64 12.61
C GLU A 15 13.98 -17.13 12.36
N THR A 16 12.74 -17.60 12.52
CA THR A 16 12.34 -19.00 12.28
C THR A 16 12.57 -19.42 10.83
N TYR A 17 12.32 -18.53 9.87
CA TYR A 17 12.47 -18.81 8.44
C TYR A 17 13.79 -18.32 7.82
N GLY A 18 14.72 -17.79 8.63
CA GLY A 18 16.01 -17.28 8.15
C GLY A 18 15.89 -16.11 7.15
N ALA A 19 14.84 -15.29 7.28
CA ALA A 19 14.61 -14.19 6.37
C ALA A 19 15.60 -13.04 6.62
N MET A 20 16.51 -12.79 5.68
CA MET A 20 17.52 -11.72 5.84
C MET A 20 16.94 -10.31 5.72
N ASN A 21 15.81 -10.14 5.02
CA ASN A 21 15.06 -8.89 4.90
C ASN A 21 13.57 -9.20 4.75
N SER A 22 12.80 -9.11 5.83
CA SER A 22 11.34 -9.25 5.77
C SER A 22 10.67 -7.97 6.25
N VAL A 23 9.96 -7.29 5.36
CA VAL A 23 9.05 -6.20 5.71
C VAL A 23 7.64 -6.76 5.65
N VAL A 24 7.02 -6.95 6.81
CA VAL A 24 5.62 -7.38 6.89
C VAL A 24 4.73 -6.15 6.92
N ARG A 25 3.69 -6.15 6.07
CA ARG A 25 2.74 -5.04 5.93
C ARG A 25 1.33 -5.56 6.11
N VAL A 26 0.56 -4.88 6.96
CA VAL A 26 -0.82 -5.26 7.29
C VAL A 26 -1.73 -4.15 6.79
N ALA A 27 -2.38 -4.39 5.65
CA ALA A 27 -3.16 -3.36 4.94
C ALA A 27 -4.30 -2.71 5.77
N SER A 28 -4.79 -3.38 6.82
CA SER A 28 -5.82 -2.83 7.72
C SER A 28 -5.28 -1.90 8.81
N ILE A 29 -3.98 -1.96 9.08
CA ILE A 29 -3.31 -1.24 10.19
C ILE A 29 -2.29 -0.24 9.66
N ASP A 30 -1.67 -0.56 8.53
CA ASP A 30 -0.67 0.30 7.90
C ASP A 30 -1.29 1.61 7.42
N PRO A 31 -0.56 2.72 7.53
CA PRO A 31 -1.02 3.98 6.98
C PRO A 31 -1.22 3.83 5.46
N LYS A 32 -2.30 4.43 4.95
CA LYS A 32 -2.52 4.52 3.50
C LYS A 32 -1.32 5.21 2.87
N TYR A 33 -0.74 4.57 1.86
CA TYR A 33 0.39 5.12 1.14
C TYR A 33 -0.03 6.36 0.36
N LYS A 34 0.75 7.43 0.51
CA LYS A 34 0.61 8.63 -0.30
C LYS A 34 1.35 8.42 -1.61
N ILE A 35 0.65 8.53 -2.74
CA ILE A 35 1.22 8.33 -4.07
C ILE A 35 0.95 9.52 -4.98
N ALA A 36 1.89 9.77 -5.89
CA ALA A 36 1.70 10.67 -7.03
C ALA A 36 1.47 9.83 -8.30
N LEU A 37 0.51 10.23 -9.13
CA LEU A 37 0.30 9.62 -10.45
C LEU A 37 1.03 10.43 -11.51
N LEU A 38 1.95 9.80 -12.24
CA LEU A 38 2.63 10.41 -13.37
C LEU A 38 1.94 9.98 -14.66
N LEU A 39 1.66 10.95 -15.52
CA LEU A 39 0.98 10.74 -16.78
C LEU A 39 1.75 11.38 -17.90
N SER A 40 1.62 10.79 -19.08
CA SER A 40 2.05 11.39 -20.33
C SER A 40 0.80 11.80 -21.12
N ASN A 41 0.66 11.36 -22.37
CA ASN A 41 -0.41 11.80 -23.29
C ASN A 41 -1.64 10.88 -23.36
N GLN A 42 -1.72 9.82 -22.54
CA GLN A 42 -2.79 8.81 -22.59
C GLN A 42 -3.65 8.89 -21.33
N ASP A 43 -4.86 9.42 -21.46
CA ASP A 43 -5.77 9.65 -20.32
C ASP A 43 -6.53 8.39 -19.87
N HIS A 44 -6.59 7.35 -20.71
CA HIS A 44 -7.41 6.16 -20.41
C HIS A 44 -6.94 5.42 -19.15
N CYS A 45 -5.63 5.29 -18.93
CA CYS A 45 -5.06 4.70 -17.72
C CYS A 45 -5.35 5.54 -16.47
N LEU A 46 -5.34 6.88 -16.59
CA LEU A 46 -5.67 7.76 -15.48
C LEU A 46 -7.11 7.52 -15.01
N ILE A 47 -8.04 7.53 -15.96
CA ILE A 47 -9.47 7.40 -15.66
C ILE A 47 -9.74 6.07 -14.96
N GLU A 48 -9.13 4.98 -15.42
CA GLU A 48 -9.28 3.67 -14.80
C GLU A 48 -8.73 3.65 -13.36
N ILE A 49 -7.55 4.23 -13.13
CA ILE A 49 -6.93 4.29 -11.79
C ILE A 49 -7.76 5.14 -10.84
N LEU A 50 -8.21 6.33 -11.26
CA LEU A 50 -9.06 7.19 -10.45
C LEU A 50 -10.41 6.53 -10.14
N HIS A 51 -11.00 5.83 -11.10
CA HIS A 51 -12.24 5.11 -10.87
C HIS A 51 -12.06 3.95 -9.87
N LYS A 52 -10.95 3.21 -9.92
CA LYS A 52 -10.62 2.18 -8.91
C LYS A 52 -10.39 2.80 -7.53
N TRP A 53 -9.73 3.94 -7.47
CA TRP A 53 -9.49 4.69 -6.24
C TRP A 53 -10.79 5.18 -5.59
N GLN A 54 -11.68 5.80 -6.36
CA GLN A 54 -13.00 6.26 -5.90
C GLN A 54 -13.87 5.11 -5.38
N ASN A 55 -13.79 3.95 -6.02
CA ASN A 55 -14.51 2.75 -5.58
C ASN A 55 -13.85 2.03 -4.39
N GLY A 56 -12.79 2.59 -3.80
CA GLY A 56 -12.06 1.99 -2.67
C GLY A 56 -11.28 0.72 -3.02
N LYS A 57 -11.19 0.36 -4.31
CA LYS A 57 -10.44 -0.80 -4.79
C LYS A 57 -8.93 -0.57 -4.78
N LEU A 58 -8.51 0.69 -4.63
CA LEU A 58 -7.11 1.08 -4.47
C LEU A 58 -6.94 1.79 -3.11
N PRO A 59 -6.45 1.09 -2.06
CA PRO A 59 -6.36 1.62 -0.70
C PRO A 59 -5.14 2.53 -0.51
N VAL A 60 -4.98 3.51 -1.39
CA VAL A 60 -3.91 4.51 -1.36
C VAL A 60 -4.51 5.91 -1.26
N ASP A 61 -3.68 6.88 -0.92
CA ASP A 61 -4.01 8.29 -0.90
C ASP A 61 -3.30 8.96 -2.09
N ILE A 62 -4.06 9.35 -3.12
CA ILE A 62 -3.49 9.99 -4.32
C ILE A 62 -3.34 11.48 -4.02
N THR A 63 -2.11 11.93 -3.77
CA THR A 63 -1.84 13.31 -3.36
C THR A 63 -1.75 14.29 -4.52
N CYS A 64 -1.31 13.83 -5.69
CA CYS A 64 -1.20 14.66 -6.88
C CYS A 64 -1.17 13.83 -8.17
N VAL A 65 -1.45 14.51 -9.27
CA VAL A 65 -1.32 14.00 -10.63
C VAL A 65 -0.35 14.94 -11.37
N ILE A 66 0.74 14.39 -11.87
CA ILE A 66 1.80 15.10 -12.61
C ILE A 66 1.67 14.74 -14.08
N ARG A 67 1.57 15.75 -14.94
CA ARG A 67 1.59 15.63 -16.41
C ARG A 67 2.91 16.18 -16.94
#